data_AF-A0A5C5YLY0-F1
#
_entry.id   AF-A0A5C5YLY0-F1
#
_cell.length_a   1.000
_cell.length_b   1.000
_cell.length_c   1.000
_cell.angle_alpha   90.00
_cell.angle_beta   90.00
_cell.angle_gamma   90.00
#
_symmetry.space_group_name_H-M   'P 1'
#
loop_
_entity.id
_entity.type
_entity.pdbx_description
1 polymer ?
#
loop_
_entity_poly.entity_id
_entity_poly.type
_entity_poly.pdbx_seq_one_letter_code
_entity_poly.pdbx_strand_id
1 'polypeptide(L)'
;MLGHSINLLKLGFLGLCLGMTCCFAATAAAENSGKVADKPLYRDPVFDGAADPSLVYNPEAGKWWMFYTNRRATAAGLRGVEWVHGTAIGIAESADGGASWSYVGTAEIDVPPETASDAPTYWAPEVTRVGDGKWRMYLTVVPGVFADWSHPRRIVELRSDDLLHWSDAKPLPLANDKVIDATVLQTPGGEWRMWYNNERDGKSIWQASSDDLTEWVDRGKAIGQRGEGPKVFRWRGHYWLVMDLWRGIGVFRSVDADQWEQQPEPLLAEPGTGEDDQVIGQHPDVVVSGDRAFLFYFTHPGRRGPDARKDTSEQRRSSIQVVELFEEEGWLSCDRDAPTQVRLLPQ
;
A
#
# COMPACT_ATOMS: atom_id res chain seq x y z
N MET A 1 -8.11 -65.68 -78.56
CA MET A 1 -8.19 -64.46 -79.40
C MET A 1 -7.69 -63.29 -78.56
N LEU A 2 -6.77 -62.52 -79.14
CA LEU A 2 -6.18 -61.21 -78.80
C LEU A 2 -6.77 -60.44 -77.58
N GLY A 3 -6.03 -59.68 -76.77
CA GLY A 3 -4.69 -59.07 -76.93
C GLY A 3 -4.32 -58.21 -75.72
N HIS A 4 -3.08 -57.69 -75.72
CA HIS A 4 -2.44 -56.83 -74.71
C HIS A 4 -2.93 -55.35 -74.72
N SER A 5 -2.75 -54.61 -73.61
CA SER A 5 -2.28 -53.19 -73.46
C SER A 5 -2.55 -52.70 -72.02
N ILE A 6 -1.57 -52.40 -71.15
CA ILE A 6 -0.70 -51.19 -70.97
C ILE A 6 -1.39 -49.96 -70.30
N ASN A 7 -1.02 -49.74 -69.03
CA ASN A 7 -0.60 -48.53 -68.28
C ASN A 7 -1.42 -47.20 -68.12
N LEU A 8 -1.19 -46.66 -66.90
CA LEU A 8 -0.84 -45.27 -66.52
C LEU A 8 -1.91 -44.30 -65.94
N LEU A 9 -1.68 -43.98 -64.66
CA LEU A 9 -1.88 -42.73 -63.89
C LEU A 9 -3.27 -42.06 -63.78
N LYS A 10 -3.69 -41.81 -62.53
CA LYS A 10 -4.03 -40.45 -62.05
C LYS A 10 -3.90 -40.31 -60.53
N LEU A 11 -3.03 -39.38 -60.15
CA LEU A 11 -2.84 -38.78 -58.83
C LEU A 11 -4.12 -38.10 -58.30
N GLY A 12 -4.20 -38.00 -56.97
CA GLY A 12 -4.65 -36.77 -56.30
C GLY A 12 -5.95 -36.87 -55.51
N PHE A 13 -5.85 -36.95 -54.17
CA PHE A 13 -6.25 -35.87 -53.26
C PHE A 13 -5.95 -36.31 -51.82
N LEU A 14 -4.78 -35.92 -51.29
CA LEU A 14 -4.54 -35.88 -49.86
C LEU A 14 -5.08 -34.52 -49.39
N GLY A 15 -6.32 -34.53 -48.90
CA GLY A 15 -7.00 -33.35 -48.37
C GLY A 15 -6.44 -32.96 -47.01
N LEU A 16 -5.82 -31.79 -47.00
CA LEU A 16 -5.27 -31.04 -45.88
C LEU A 16 -6.34 -30.81 -44.77
N CYS A 17 -6.19 -31.44 -43.61
CA CYS A 17 -6.91 -31.06 -42.38
C CYS A 17 -5.92 -30.66 -41.29
N LEU A 18 -5.10 -29.65 -41.58
CA LEU A 18 -4.26 -28.98 -40.59
C LEU A 18 -4.58 -27.48 -40.65
N GLY A 19 -5.34 -26.98 -39.69
CA GLY A 19 -5.58 -25.54 -39.60
C GLY A 19 -6.88 -25.15 -38.92
N MET A 20 -7.12 -25.58 -37.68
CA MET A 20 -8.11 -24.90 -36.83
C MET A 20 -7.88 -25.16 -35.33
N THR A 21 -6.67 -24.90 -34.83
CA THR A 21 -6.39 -25.05 -33.39
C THR A 21 -5.56 -23.91 -32.78
N CYS A 22 -5.43 -22.75 -33.46
CA CYS A 22 -4.64 -21.62 -32.95
C CYS A 22 -5.44 -20.40 -32.49
N CYS A 23 -6.78 -20.40 -32.51
CA CYS A 23 -7.56 -19.22 -32.14
C CYS A 23 -8.16 -19.23 -30.72
N PHE A 24 -8.01 -20.31 -29.93
CA PHE A 24 -8.57 -20.37 -28.57
C PHE A 24 -7.58 -20.05 -27.44
N ALA A 25 -6.27 -19.95 -27.72
CA ALA A 25 -5.27 -19.66 -26.69
C ALA A 25 -5.12 -18.16 -26.37
N ALA A 26 -5.46 -17.27 -27.30
CA ALA A 26 -5.26 -15.82 -27.13
C ALA A 26 -6.36 -15.15 -26.29
N THR A 27 -7.56 -15.73 -26.22
CA THR A 27 -8.69 -15.15 -25.45
C THR A 27 -8.63 -15.45 -23.96
N ALA A 28 -8.05 -16.60 -23.55
CA ALA A 28 -7.92 -16.95 -22.13
C ALA A 28 -6.82 -16.16 -21.40
N ALA A 29 -5.80 -15.67 -22.12
CA ALA A 29 -4.73 -14.86 -21.54
C ALA A 29 -5.19 -13.43 -21.23
N ALA A 30 -6.15 -12.89 -22.00
CA ALA A 30 -6.65 -11.51 -21.84
C ALA A 30 -7.66 -11.35 -20.68
N GLU A 31 -8.37 -12.41 -20.27
CA GLU A 31 -9.29 -12.35 -19.12
C GLU A 31 -8.58 -12.41 -17.75
N ASN A 32 -7.28 -12.73 -17.72
CA ASN A 32 -6.57 -13.09 -16.48
C ASN A 32 -5.59 -12.00 -15.99
N SER A 33 -5.45 -10.87 -16.70
CA SER A 33 -4.51 -9.80 -16.37
C SER A 33 -5.02 -8.79 -15.34
N GLY A 34 -6.32 -8.82 -15.01
CA GLY A 34 -6.95 -7.83 -14.13
C GLY A 34 -7.67 -6.73 -14.91
N LYS A 35 -8.20 -5.75 -14.19
CA LYS A 35 -8.86 -4.57 -14.78
C LYS A 35 -7.94 -3.37 -14.71
N VAL A 36 -8.02 -2.48 -15.70
CA VAL A 36 -7.30 -1.20 -15.64
C VAL A 36 -7.83 -0.40 -14.46
N ALA A 37 -6.94 -0.02 -13.55
CA ALA A 37 -7.29 0.80 -12.40
C ALA A 37 -7.60 2.25 -12.80
N ASP A 38 -8.48 2.87 -12.02
CA ASP A 38 -8.73 4.31 -12.12
C ASP A 38 -7.45 5.11 -11.84
N LYS A 39 -7.32 6.29 -12.46
CA LYS A 39 -6.18 7.19 -12.29
C LYS A 39 -6.66 8.64 -12.19
N PRO A 40 -6.73 9.25 -10.98
CA PRO A 40 -6.33 8.71 -9.68
C PRO A 40 -7.13 7.47 -9.27
N LEU A 41 -6.53 6.59 -8.48
CA LEU A 41 -7.18 5.39 -7.99
C LEU A 41 -8.32 5.73 -7.03
N TYR A 42 -8.08 6.66 -6.12
CA TYR A 42 -9.07 7.03 -5.11
C TYR A 42 -8.87 8.46 -4.60
N ARG A 43 -9.99 9.17 -4.41
CA ARG A 43 -10.08 10.46 -3.73
C ARG A 43 -11.14 10.37 -2.65
N ASP A 44 -10.79 10.84 -1.46
CA ASP A 44 -11.72 10.88 -0.34
C ASP A 44 -12.84 11.91 -0.60
N PRO A 45 -14.13 11.52 -0.56
CA PRO A 45 -15.23 12.43 -0.87
C PRO A 45 -15.57 13.40 0.27
N VAL A 46 -14.99 13.24 1.47
CA VAL A 46 -15.35 14.01 2.66
C VAL A 46 -14.47 15.26 2.78
N PHE A 47 -13.16 15.06 2.81
CA PHE A 47 -12.16 16.10 3.01
C PHE A 47 -11.10 16.17 1.90
N ASP A 48 -11.16 15.31 0.88
CA ASP A 48 -10.24 15.28 -0.27
C ASP A 48 -8.77 15.07 0.14
N GLY A 49 -8.54 14.35 1.24
CA GLY A 49 -7.21 14.15 1.82
C GLY A 49 -6.89 12.68 2.08
N ALA A 50 -7.13 11.79 1.11
CA ALA A 50 -6.76 10.39 1.24
C ALA A 50 -5.23 10.22 1.22
N ALA A 51 -4.65 9.70 2.30
CA ALA A 51 -3.21 9.50 2.44
C ALA A 51 -2.89 8.23 3.24
N ASP A 52 -1.64 7.77 3.15
CA ASP A 52 -1.11 6.68 3.97
C ASP A 52 -2.00 5.40 3.91
N PRO A 53 -2.21 4.81 2.71
CA PRO A 53 -3.14 3.70 2.53
C PRO A 53 -2.66 2.42 3.23
N SER A 54 -3.59 1.53 3.60
CA SER A 54 -3.33 0.16 4.03
C SER A 54 -4.46 -0.75 3.55
N LEU A 55 -4.12 -1.75 2.73
CA LEU A 55 -5.08 -2.58 2.03
C LEU A 55 -5.15 -3.99 2.61
N VAL A 56 -6.38 -4.46 2.86
CA VAL A 56 -6.66 -5.83 3.29
C VAL A 56 -7.90 -6.39 2.60
N TYR A 57 -7.94 -7.70 2.39
CA TYR A 57 -9.15 -8.36 1.95
C TYR A 57 -10.11 -8.56 3.12
N ASN A 58 -11.33 -8.02 3.04
CA ASN A 58 -12.40 -8.27 4.00
C ASN A 58 -13.19 -9.51 3.55
N PRO A 59 -13.03 -10.67 4.23
CA PRO A 59 -13.66 -11.92 3.82
C PRO A 59 -15.19 -11.92 4.06
N GLU A 60 -15.68 -11.13 5.01
CA GLU A 60 -17.11 -11.04 5.31
C GLU A 60 -17.83 -10.21 4.23
N ALA A 61 -17.21 -9.11 3.81
CA ALA A 61 -17.72 -8.28 2.72
C ALA A 61 -17.48 -8.90 1.33
N GLY A 62 -16.53 -9.84 1.20
CA GLY A 62 -16.10 -10.38 -0.08
C GLY A 62 -15.42 -9.34 -0.97
N LYS A 63 -14.78 -8.34 -0.36
CA LYS A 63 -14.24 -7.15 -1.03
C LYS A 63 -12.89 -6.76 -0.45
N TRP A 64 -12.10 -6.06 -1.24
CA TRP A 64 -10.91 -5.39 -0.75
C TRP A 64 -11.28 -4.11 -0.03
N TRP A 65 -10.70 -3.86 1.14
CA TRP A 65 -10.83 -2.62 1.89
C TRP A 65 -9.49 -1.90 1.94
N MET A 66 -9.54 -0.58 1.82
CA MET A 66 -8.42 0.34 1.98
C MET A 66 -8.72 1.24 3.15
N PHE A 67 -7.89 1.15 4.18
CA PHE A 67 -7.82 2.10 5.28
C PHE A 67 -6.89 3.23 4.88
N TYR A 68 -7.21 4.47 5.22
CA TYR A 68 -6.36 5.62 4.88
C TYR A 68 -6.49 6.72 5.93
N THR A 69 -5.42 7.48 6.15
CA THR A 69 -5.49 8.74 6.91
C THR A 69 -6.42 9.70 6.18
N ASN A 70 -7.53 10.11 6.80
CA ASN A 70 -8.45 11.09 6.23
C ASN A 70 -8.02 12.52 6.62
N ARG A 71 -7.05 13.08 5.89
CA ARG A 71 -6.57 14.45 6.11
C ARG A 71 -7.68 15.45 5.76
N ARG A 72 -7.82 16.48 6.59
CA ARG A 72 -8.89 17.49 6.50
C ARG A 72 -8.57 18.60 5.48
N ALA A 73 -8.24 18.25 4.24
CA ALA A 73 -7.66 19.17 3.26
C ALA A 73 -8.60 20.32 2.84
N THR A 74 -9.91 20.06 2.77
CA THR A 74 -10.94 21.07 2.43
C THR A 74 -11.51 21.81 3.64
N ALA A 75 -11.13 21.46 4.86
CA ALA A 75 -11.66 22.09 6.06
C ALA A 75 -11.21 23.55 6.19
N ALA A 76 -12.17 24.44 6.44
CA ALA A 76 -11.95 25.87 6.55
C ALA A 76 -11.37 26.28 7.92
N GLY A 77 -10.65 27.41 7.95
CA GLY A 77 -10.20 28.03 9.20
C GLY A 77 -9.04 27.32 9.92
N LEU A 78 -8.48 26.26 9.32
CA LEU A 78 -7.35 25.52 9.89
C LEU A 78 -6.03 26.25 9.69
N ARG A 79 -5.20 26.27 10.73
CA ARG A 79 -3.89 26.92 10.77
C ARG A 79 -2.76 25.91 10.74
N GLY A 80 -1.67 26.25 10.06
CA GLY A 80 -0.47 25.42 10.02
C GLY A 80 -0.81 24.00 9.60
N VAL A 81 -0.49 23.02 10.47
CA VAL A 81 -0.72 21.60 10.20
C VAL A 81 -2.01 21.04 10.81
N GLU A 82 -2.93 21.89 11.30
CA GLU A 82 -4.20 21.42 11.87
C GLU A 82 -4.97 20.53 10.86
N TRP A 83 -4.82 20.73 9.55
CA TRP A 83 -5.45 19.91 8.51
C TRP A 83 -4.99 18.46 8.44
N VAL A 84 -3.81 18.13 9.00
CA VAL A 84 -3.41 16.72 9.19
C VAL A 84 -3.70 16.22 10.59
N HIS A 85 -4.27 17.03 11.49
CA HIS A 85 -4.69 16.58 12.82
C HIS A 85 -6.21 16.42 12.89
N GLY A 86 -6.71 15.77 13.95
CA GLY A 86 -8.14 15.46 14.11
C GLY A 86 -8.67 14.58 12.99
N THR A 87 -7.79 13.75 12.45
CA THR A 87 -8.06 12.87 11.32
C THR A 87 -8.67 11.57 11.80
N ALA A 88 -9.71 11.13 11.12
CA ALA A 88 -10.21 9.77 11.21
C ALA A 88 -9.39 8.84 10.30
N ILE A 89 -9.60 7.52 10.44
CA ILE A 89 -9.20 6.55 9.43
C ILE A 89 -10.40 6.30 8.51
N GLY A 90 -10.30 6.72 7.25
CA GLY A 90 -11.31 6.46 6.23
C GLY A 90 -11.22 5.03 5.71
N ILE A 91 -12.34 4.53 5.19
CA ILE A 91 -12.47 3.20 4.58
C ILE A 91 -13.04 3.37 3.17
N ALA A 92 -12.36 2.80 2.18
CA ALA A 92 -12.87 2.60 0.83
C ALA A 92 -12.88 1.10 0.51
N GLU A 93 -13.80 0.66 -0.35
CA GLU A 93 -13.92 -0.73 -0.79
C GLU A 93 -13.82 -0.89 -2.31
N SER A 94 -13.28 -2.03 -2.73
CA SER A 94 -13.23 -2.46 -4.12
C SER A 94 -13.83 -3.87 -4.27
N ALA A 95 -14.79 -4.00 -5.19
CA ALA A 95 -15.43 -5.26 -5.55
C ALA A 95 -14.92 -5.85 -6.87
N ASP A 96 -13.97 -5.18 -7.54
CA ASP A 96 -13.50 -5.53 -8.87
C ASP A 96 -12.00 -5.87 -8.93
N GLY A 97 -11.45 -6.29 -7.79
CA GLY A 97 -10.06 -6.70 -7.67
C GLY A 97 -9.10 -5.52 -7.55
N GLY A 98 -9.55 -4.39 -7.00
CA GLY A 98 -8.71 -3.22 -6.70
C GLY A 98 -8.62 -2.19 -7.83
N ALA A 99 -9.44 -2.32 -8.89
CA ALA A 99 -9.38 -1.42 -10.04
C ALA A 99 -10.18 -0.13 -9.82
N SER A 100 -11.35 -0.22 -9.17
CA SER A 100 -12.13 0.94 -8.74
C SER A 100 -12.47 0.85 -7.26
N TRP A 101 -12.62 2.01 -6.61
CA TRP A 101 -12.81 2.14 -5.17
C TRP A 101 -13.97 3.07 -4.84
N SER A 102 -14.76 2.70 -3.84
CA SER A 102 -15.91 3.48 -3.37
C SER A 102 -15.84 3.71 -1.86
N TYR A 103 -16.26 4.89 -1.41
CA TYR A 103 -16.23 5.26 0.00
C TYR A 103 -17.23 4.42 0.81
N VAL A 104 -16.76 3.90 1.94
CA VAL A 104 -17.58 3.15 2.91
C VAL A 104 -17.95 4.03 4.09
N GLY A 105 -16.97 4.73 4.66
CA GLY A 105 -17.13 5.43 5.93
C GLY A 105 -15.79 5.68 6.61
N THR A 106 -15.81 5.76 7.93
CA THR A 106 -14.61 5.81 8.77
C THR A 106 -14.61 4.65 9.74
N ALA A 107 -13.43 4.13 10.08
CA ALA A 107 -13.27 3.14 11.13
C ALA A 107 -13.74 3.73 12.48
N GLU A 108 -14.47 2.95 13.26
CA GLU A 108 -14.92 3.31 14.59
C GLU A 108 -13.83 2.90 15.59
N ILE A 109 -13.03 3.86 16.03
CA ILE A 109 -11.84 3.61 16.85
C ILE A 109 -12.07 4.14 18.27
N ASP A 110 -12.05 3.23 19.24
CA ASP A 110 -12.08 3.57 20.66
C ASP A 110 -10.66 3.66 21.22
N VAL A 111 -10.24 4.87 21.59
CA VAL A 111 -8.97 5.15 22.26
C VAL A 111 -9.27 5.79 23.61
N PRO A 112 -8.75 5.23 24.71
CA PRO A 112 -9.16 5.67 26.03
C PRO A 112 -8.55 7.04 26.37
N PRO A 113 -9.19 7.83 27.26
CA PRO A 113 -8.80 9.22 27.54
C PRO A 113 -7.36 9.42 28.03
N GLU A 114 -6.75 8.40 28.64
CA GLU A 114 -5.34 8.41 29.02
C GLU A 114 -4.38 8.38 27.82
N THR A 115 -4.86 7.88 26.67
CA THR A 115 -4.09 7.76 25.44
C THR A 115 -4.31 8.95 24.51
N ALA A 116 -5.50 9.55 24.48
CA ALA A 116 -5.76 10.75 23.69
C ALA A 116 -6.90 11.59 24.28
N SER A 117 -6.98 12.87 23.88
CA SER A 117 -8.12 13.72 24.21
C SER A 117 -9.39 13.31 23.44
N ASP A 118 -10.49 14.01 23.69
CA ASP A 118 -11.78 13.83 22.99
C ASP A 118 -11.72 14.09 21.48
N ALA A 119 -10.61 14.63 20.96
CA ALA A 119 -10.38 14.86 19.54
C ALA A 119 -9.02 14.25 19.10
N PRO A 120 -8.89 12.92 19.15
CA PRO A 120 -7.67 12.24 18.75
C PRO A 120 -7.36 12.46 17.26
N THR A 121 -6.10 12.28 16.91
CA THR A 121 -5.65 12.25 15.51
C THR A 121 -5.11 10.86 15.21
N TYR A 122 -5.53 10.30 14.08
CA TYR A 122 -5.11 8.97 13.63
C TYR A 122 -4.38 9.06 12.30
N TRP A 123 -3.18 8.48 12.23
CA TRP A 123 -2.34 8.43 11.02
C TRP A 123 -1.87 7.02 10.70
N ALA A 124 -1.72 6.76 9.40
CA ALA A 124 -0.97 5.64 8.83
C ALA A 124 -1.31 4.30 9.50
N PRO A 125 -2.54 3.79 9.31
CA PRO A 125 -2.93 2.50 9.84
C PRO A 125 -2.12 1.38 9.18
N GLU A 126 -1.65 0.39 9.94
CA GLU A 126 -1.26 -0.91 9.40
C GLU A 126 -2.23 -1.97 9.89
N VAL A 127 -2.98 -2.57 8.98
CA VAL A 127 -3.98 -3.60 9.31
C VAL A 127 -3.44 -4.98 8.97
N THR A 128 -3.37 -5.84 9.98
CA THR A 128 -2.85 -7.21 9.86
C THR A 128 -3.91 -8.21 10.29
N ARG A 129 -4.17 -9.19 9.43
CA ARG A 129 -4.95 -10.38 9.81
C ARG A 129 -4.10 -11.25 10.70
N VAL A 130 -4.64 -11.65 11.85
CA VAL A 130 -3.99 -12.57 12.77
C VAL A 130 -4.68 -13.94 12.77
N GLY A 131 -4.16 -14.88 13.55
CA GLY A 131 -4.78 -16.19 13.72
C GLY A 131 -6.27 -16.10 14.09
N ASP A 132 -7.03 -17.15 13.75
CA ASP A 132 -8.47 -17.29 14.03
C ASP A 132 -9.38 -16.26 13.35
N GLY A 133 -8.89 -15.56 12.32
CA GLY A 133 -9.68 -14.61 11.53
C GLY A 133 -9.84 -13.22 12.16
N LYS A 134 -9.14 -12.95 13.26
CA LYS A 134 -9.17 -11.65 13.95
C LYS A 134 -8.23 -10.65 13.29
N TRP A 135 -8.37 -9.39 13.67
CA TRP A 135 -7.57 -8.29 13.12
C TRP A 135 -6.81 -7.53 14.20
N ARG A 136 -5.66 -6.99 13.77
CA ARG A 136 -4.87 -6.00 14.51
C ARG A 136 -4.69 -4.78 13.64
N MET A 137 -4.75 -3.60 14.25
CA MET A 137 -4.32 -2.36 13.64
C MET A 137 -3.21 -1.76 14.50
N TYR A 138 -2.10 -1.41 13.86
CA TYR A 138 -1.04 -0.63 14.46
C TYR A 138 -1.17 0.79 13.94
N LEU A 139 -1.53 1.71 14.84
CA LEU A 139 -1.99 3.04 14.47
C LEU A 139 -1.20 4.12 15.17
N THR A 140 -0.77 5.14 14.42
CA THR A 140 -0.19 6.32 15.02
C THR A 140 -1.28 7.21 15.61
N VAL A 141 -1.18 7.49 16.91
CA VAL A 141 -2.10 8.35 17.67
C VAL A 141 -1.38 9.60 18.15
N VAL A 142 -1.91 10.77 17.77
CA VAL A 142 -1.57 12.06 18.37
C VAL A 142 -2.71 12.46 19.32
N PRO A 143 -2.42 12.97 20.52
CA PRO A 143 -3.46 13.12 21.55
C PRO A 143 -4.45 14.25 21.29
N GLY A 144 -4.33 15.01 20.19
CA GLY A 144 -5.18 16.16 19.92
C GLY A 144 -4.89 16.84 18.59
N VAL A 145 -5.54 17.99 18.40
CA VAL A 145 -5.41 18.86 17.22
C VAL A 145 -4.42 19.97 17.48
N PHE A 146 -3.40 20.09 16.63
CA PHE A 146 -2.31 21.04 16.82
C PHE A 146 -1.94 21.75 15.51
N ALA A 147 -1.42 22.98 15.63
CA ALA A 147 -0.99 23.80 14.49
C ALA A 147 0.47 23.61 14.11
N ASP A 148 1.23 22.84 14.87
CA ASP A 148 2.64 22.51 14.64
C ASP A 148 2.97 21.04 15.02
N TRP A 149 4.20 20.62 14.78
CA TRP A 149 4.65 19.22 14.92
C TRP A 149 5.22 18.86 16.31
N SER A 150 5.22 19.78 17.27
CA SER A 150 5.96 19.68 18.54
C SER A 150 5.20 18.95 19.65
N HIS A 151 4.36 17.98 19.29
CA HIS A 151 3.45 17.27 20.20
C HIS A 151 3.73 15.77 20.22
N PRO A 152 3.53 15.05 21.34
CA PRO A 152 3.82 13.63 21.39
C PRO A 152 2.94 12.84 20.42
N ARG A 153 3.44 11.70 19.94
CA ARG A 153 2.69 10.73 19.15
C ARG A 153 3.24 9.33 19.40
N ARG A 154 2.36 8.34 19.39
CA ARG A 154 2.69 6.96 19.75
C ARG A 154 1.98 6.00 18.81
N ILE A 155 2.57 4.84 18.62
CA ILE A 155 1.89 3.72 17.97
C ILE A 155 1.09 2.96 19.04
N VAL A 156 -0.17 2.68 18.73
CA VAL A 156 -1.04 1.83 19.55
C VAL A 156 -1.39 0.56 18.78
N GLU A 157 -1.56 -0.55 19.47
CA GLU A 157 -2.28 -1.72 18.96
C GLU A 157 -3.78 -1.53 19.20
N LEU A 158 -4.59 -1.87 18.21
CA LEU A 158 -6.05 -1.99 18.27
C LEU A 158 -6.48 -3.38 17.79
N ARG A 159 -7.66 -3.82 18.20
CA ARG A 159 -8.24 -5.12 17.87
C ARG A 159 -9.61 -4.96 17.23
N SER A 160 -9.92 -5.82 16.27
CA SER A 160 -11.23 -5.87 15.62
C SER A 160 -11.56 -7.30 15.19
N ASP A 161 -12.85 -7.63 15.20
CA ASP A 161 -13.40 -8.86 14.63
C ASP A 161 -14.02 -8.60 13.23
N ASP A 162 -14.38 -7.36 12.89
CA ASP A 162 -15.18 -7.03 11.70
C ASP A 162 -14.57 -5.95 10.78
N LEU A 163 -13.33 -5.51 11.08
CA LEU A 163 -12.60 -4.45 10.39
C LEU A 163 -13.22 -3.04 10.49
N LEU A 164 -14.38 -2.88 11.12
CA LEU A 164 -15.06 -1.60 11.27
C LEU A 164 -14.91 -1.02 12.67
N HIS A 165 -15.13 -1.85 13.69
CA HIS A 165 -15.05 -1.45 15.10
C HIS A 165 -13.72 -1.89 15.69
N TRP A 166 -12.98 -0.93 16.26
CA TRP A 166 -11.64 -1.11 16.78
C TRP A 166 -11.58 -0.70 18.24
N SER A 167 -11.13 -1.61 19.09
CA SER A 167 -11.06 -1.41 20.54
C SER A 167 -9.74 -1.92 21.12
N ASP A 168 -9.63 -1.95 22.44
CA ASP A 168 -8.46 -2.42 23.18
C ASP A 168 -7.17 -1.66 22.82
N ALA A 169 -7.28 -0.34 22.59
CA ALA A 169 -6.14 0.51 22.27
C ALA A 169 -5.05 0.41 23.34
N LYS A 170 -3.87 -0.07 22.97
CA LYS A 170 -2.71 -0.21 23.87
C LYS A 170 -1.49 0.46 23.27
N PRO A 171 -0.94 1.51 23.92
CA PRO A 171 0.35 2.08 23.53
C PRO A 171 1.47 1.04 23.56
N LEU A 172 2.27 0.97 22.50
CA LEU A 172 3.38 0.04 22.41
C LEU A 172 4.63 0.58 23.12
N PRO A 173 5.42 -0.27 23.80
CA PRO A 173 6.66 0.10 24.49
C PRO A 173 7.83 0.28 23.50
N LEU A 174 7.68 1.22 22.57
CA LEU A 174 8.70 1.54 21.55
C LEU A 174 9.72 2.56 22.08
N ALA A 175 10.67 2.94 21.22
CA ALA A 175 11.83 3.74 21.62
C ALA A 175 11.51 5.07 22.34
N ASN A 176 10.39 5.73 22.01
CA ASN A 176 9.96 6.99 22.62
C ASN A 176 8.53 7.41 22.18
N ASP A 177 8.09 8.61 22.59
CA ASP A 177 6.81 9.25 22.29
C ASP A 177 6.80 10.11 21.00
N LYS A 178 7.68 9.78 20.06
CA LYS A 178 7.86 10.45 18.76
C LYS A 178 8.09 9.42 17.66
N VAL A 179 7.25 8.38 17.66
CA VAL A 179 7.30 7.25 16.74
C VAL A 179 6.00 7.17 15.95
N ILE A 180 6.11 6.81 14.66
CA ILE A 180 4.99 6.78 13.71
C ILE A 180 5.14 5.63 12.71
N ASP A 181 4.08 5.41 11.93
CA ASP A 181 4.07 4.62 10.70
C ASP A 181 4.60 3.19 10.90
N ALA A 182 3.82 2.35 11.56
CA ALA A 182 4.18 0.96 11.76
C ALA A 182 3.92 0.13 10.49
N THR A 183 4.71 -0.92 10.29
CA THR A 183 4.37 -2.07 9.45
C THR A 183 4.77 -3.35 10.18
N VAL A 184 4.01 -4.43 9.98
CA VAL A 184 4.22 -5.69 10.70
C VAL A 184 4.28 -6.88 9.75
N LEU A 185 5.29 -7.72 9.90
CA LEU A 185 5.43 -8.97 9.14
C LEU A 185 6.12 -10.05 9.98
N GLN A 186 5.79 -11.32 9.73
CA GLN A 186 6.56 -12.44 10.26
C GLN A 186 7.93 -12.56 9.59
N THR A 187 8.95 -12.76 10.41
CA THR A 187 10.33 -13.06 9.98
C THR A 187 10.46 -14.54 9.57
N PRO A 188 11.58 -14.96 8.94
CA PRO A 188 11.81 -16.37 8.61
C PRO A 188 11.74 -17.32 9.81
N GLY A 189 12.06 -16.83 11.02
CA GLY A 189 12.03 -17.60 12.25
C GLY A 189 10.64 -17.77 12.86
N GLY A 190 9.61 -17.15 12.29
CA GLY A 190 8.24 -17.17 12.80
C GLY A 190 7.92 -16.11 13.85
N GLU A 191 8.94 -15.37 14.34
CA GLU A 191 8.74 -14.19 15.20
C GLU A 191 8.10 -13.06 14.38
N TRP A 192 7.17 -12.33 15.00
CA TRP A 192 6.61 -11.12 14.43
C TRP A 192 7.56 -9.94 14.62
N ARG A 193 7.69 -9.14 13.57
CA ARG A 193 8.50 -7.93 13.60
C ARG A 193 7.69 -6.75 13.14
N MET A 194 7.85 -5.66 13.88
CA MET A 194 7.37 -4.34 13.52
C MET A 194 8.55 -3.51 13.06
N TRP A 195 8.36 -2.76 11.98
CA TRP A 195 9.23 -1.65 11.59
C TRP A 195 8.45 -0.36 11.72
N TYR A 196 9.09 0.68 12.24
CA TYR A 196 8.44 1.95 12.50
C TYR A 196 9.41 3.12 12.38
N ASN A 197 8.90 4.31 12.09
CA ASN A 197 9.72 5.51 12.00
C ASN A 197 10.00 6.12 13.38
N ASN A 198 11.27 6.40 13.67
CA ASN A 198 11.69 7.09 14.90
C ASN A 198 12.11 8.53 14.58
N GLU A 199 11.22 9.48 14.89
CA GLU A 199 11.47 10.89 14.56
C GLU A 199 12.60 11.51 15.37
N ARG A 200 12.84 11.05 16.61
CA ARG A 200 13.92 11.58 17.47
C ARG A 200 15.31 11.17 17.00
N ASP A 201 15.41 10.08 16.25
CA ASP A 201 16.65 9.57 15.69
C ASP A 201 16.79 9.90 14.19
N GLY A 202 16.38 11.12 13.84
CA GLY A 202 16.58 11.65 12.49
C GLY A 202 15.66 11.03 11.44
N LYS A 203 14.48 10.54 11.83
CA LYS A 203 13.51 9.88 10.93
C LYS A 203 14.08 8.57 10.34
N SER A 204 14.82 7.81 11.14
CA SER A 204 15.30 6.47 10.78
C SER A 204 14.20 5.42 10.99
N ILE A 205 14.38 4.22 10.44
CA ILE A 205 13.48 3.09 10.70
C ILE A 205 14.06 2.23 11.82
N TRP A 206 13.25 2.05 12.86
CA TRP A 206 13.52 1.19 14.00
C TRP A 206 12.65 -0.06 13.92
N GLN A 207 12.94 -1.04 14.77
CA GLN A 207 12.22 -2.30 14.81
C GLN A 207 11.95 -2.77 16.23
N ALA A 208 10.84 -3.49 16.39
CA ALA A 208 10.47 -4.20 17.60
C ALA A 208 10.06 -5.62 17.24
N SER A 209 10.14 -6.55 18.19
CA SER A 209 9.79 -7.95 17.96
C SER A 209 8.79 -8.47 18.99
N SER A 210 8.01 -9.47 18.57
CA SER A 210 6.98 -10.10 19.38
C SER A 210 6.80 -11.58 18.97
N ASP A 211 6.64 -12.45 19.95
CA ASP A 211 6.33 -13.86 19.69
C ASP A 211 4.83 -14.10 19.45
N ASP A 212 3.96 -13.20 19.93
CA ASP A 212 2.51 -13.42 20.04
C ASP A 212 1.65 -12.23 19.57
N LEU A 213 2.27 -11.23 18.94
CA LEU A 213 1.68 -9.95 18.52
C LEU A 213 1.14 -9.08 19.65
N THR A 214 1.33 -9.44 20.91
CA THR A 214 0.79 -8.71 22.07
C THR A 214 1.92 -8.07 22.87
N GLU A 215 2.95 -8.83 23.21
CA GLU A 215 4.11 -8.31 23.95
C GLU A 215 5.21 -7.92 22.97
N TRP A 216 5.56 -6.63 22.95
CA TRP A 216 6.54 -6.07 22.03
C TRP A 216 7.81 -5.65 22.76
N VAL A 217 8.96 -5.99 22.18
CA VAL A 217 10.28 -5.59 22.69
C VAL A 217 10.99 -4.77 21.62
N ASP A 218 11.37 -3.53 21.96
CA ASP A 218 12.20 -2.71 21.08
C ASP A 218 13.55 -3.37 20.79
N ARG A 219 13.96 -3.36 19.52
CA ARG A 219 15.20 -3.97 19.02
C ARG A 219 16.14 -2.96 18.37
N GLY A 220 15.88 -1.66 18.54
CA GLY A 220 16.73 -0.60 18.01
C GLY A 220 16.55 -0.32 16.52
N LYS A 221 17.58 0.29 15.93
CA LYS A 221 17.59 0.77 14.54
C LYS A 221 17.74 -0.37 13.53
N ALA A 222 16.85 -0.42 12.54
CA ALA A 222 16.94 -1.32 11.38
C ALA A 222 17.60 -0.64 10.18
N ILE A 223 17.15 0.57 9.82
CA ILE A 223 17.65 1.33 8.67
C ILE A 223 17.94 2.77 9.08
N GLY A 224 19.16 3.23 8.85
CA GLY A 224 19.60 4.60 9.17
C GLY A 224 19.21 5.65 8.13
N GLN A 225 18.75 5.25 6.94
CA GLN A 225 18.26 6.16 5.91
C GLN A 225 17.05 6.94 6.44
N ARG A 226 17.14 8.28 6.36
CA ARG A 226 16.06 9.20 6.72
C ARG A 226 14.87 9.02 5.76
N GLY A 227 13.67 8.83 6.32
CA GLY A 227 12.37 8.74 5.64
C GLY A 227 11.22 8.39 6.59
N GLU A 228 10.07 7.95 6.09
CA GLU A 228 8.90 7.52 6.88
C GLU A 228 8.02 6.52 6.11
N GLY A 229 6.89 6.08 6.68
CA GLY A 229 6.00 5.12 6.02
C GLY A 229 6.65 3.80 5.59
N PRO A 230 7.37 3.06 6.46
CA PRO A 230 7.90 1.76 6.07
C PRO A 230 6.76 0.80 5.76
N LYS A 231 6.87 0.05 4.66
CA LYS A 231 6.08 -1.15 4.37
C LYS A 231 7.00 -2.33 4.11
N VAL A 232 6.81 -3.43 4.84
CA VAL A 232 7.58 -4.66 4.64
C VAL A 232 6.70 -5.77 4.07
N PHE A 233 7.19 -6.45 3.03
CA PHE A 233 6.48 -7.55 2.38
C PHE A 233 7.45 -8.59 1.84
N ARG A 234 6.94 -9.81 1.61
CA ARG A 234 7.73 -10.91 1.04
C ARG A 234 7.31 -11.17 -0.40
N TRP A 235 8.25 -11.10 -1.34
CA TRP A 235 7.97 -11.35 -2.75
C TRP A 235 9.22 -11.88 -3.46
N ARG A 236 9.03 -12.89 -4.31
CA ARG A 236 10.09 -13.51 -5.14
C ARG A 236 11.37 -13.90 -4.38
N GLY A 237 11.20 -14.44 -3.16
CA GLY A 237 12.31 -14.97 -2.36
C GLY A 237 13.02 -13.95 -1.47
N HIS A 238 12.66 -12.67 -1.57
CA HIS A 238 13.20 -11.60 -0.73
C HIS A 238 12.15 -11.02 0.22
N TYR A 239 12.63 -10.48 1.34
CA TYR A 239 11.93 -9.44 2.07
C TYR A 239 12.26 -8.11 1.43
N TRP A 240 11.24 -7.32 1.20
CA TRP A 240 11.34 -5.98 0.66
C TRP A 240 10.86 -5.01 1.73
N LEU A 241 11.55 -3.89 1.87
CA LEU A 241 11.10 -2.74 2.63
C LEU A 241 11.04 -1.55 1.68
N VAL A 242 9.89 -0.91 1.60
CA VAL A 242 9.72 0.35 0.89
C VAL A 242 9.37 1.46 1.87
N MET A 243 9.84 2.68 1.63
CA MET A 243 9.60 3.83 2.51
C MET A 243 9.66 5.15 1.76
N ASP A 244 8.93 6.16 2.23
CA ASP A 244 8.96 7.51 1.68
C ASP A 244 10.28 8.22 2.06
N LEU A 245 11.05 8.64 1.05
CA LEU A 245 12.30 9.38 1.23
C LEU A 245 12.12 10.91 1.06
N TRP A 246 10.88 11.36 0.86
CA TRP A 246 10.48 12.69 0.39
C TRP A 246 11.17 13.13 -0.91
N ARG A 247 11.57 12.14 -1.71
CA ARG A 247 12.15 12.27 -3.05
C ARG A 247 11.83 11.04 -3.91
N GLY A 248 10.68 10.42 -3.66
CA GLY A 248 10.32 9.09 -4.14
C GLY A 248 10.40 8.03 -3.04
N ILE A 249 10.10 6.81 -3.43
CA ILE A 249 10.01 5.63 -2.57
C ILE A 249 11.34 4.88 -2.59
N GLY A 250 12.02 4.87 -1.44
CA GLY A 250 13.22 4.07 -1.24
C GLY A 250 12.87 2.58 -1.20
N VAL A 251 13.75 1.76 -1.75
CA VAL A 251 13.60 0.30 -1.77
C VAL A 251 14.81 -0.33 -1.09
N PHE A 252 14.54 -1.31 -0.24
CA PHE A 252 15.55 -2.14 0.40
C PHE A 252 15.14 -3.60 0.26
N ARG A 253 16.13 -4.50 0.15
CA ARG A 253 15.89 -5.94 0.13
C ARG A 253 16.72 -6.65 1.19
N SER A 254 16.21 -7.77 1.65
CA SER A 254 16.85 -8.64 2.62
C SER A 254 16.47 -10.10 2.37
N VAL A 255 17.33 -11.03 2.80
CA VAL A 255 17.03 -12.47 2.80
C VAL A 255 16.62 -12.97 4.20
N ASP A 256 16.92 -12.21 5.24
CA ASP A 256 16.72 -12.57 6.65
C ASP A 256 15.81 -11.57 7.41
N ALA A 257 15.44 -10.45 6.78
CA ALA A 257 14.72 -9.32 7.36
C ALA A 257 15.50 -8.54 8.44
N ASP A 258 16.81 -8.77 8.56
CA ASP A 258 17.73 -8.12 9.50
C ASP A 258 18.75 -7.24 8.77
N GLN A 259 19.39 -7.79 7.73
CA GLN A 259 20.40 -7.08 6.94
C GLN A 259 19.78 -6.57 5.65
N TRP A 260 19.80 -5.25 5.46
CA TRP A 260 19.12 -4.57 4.37
C TRP A 260 20.12 -3.99 3.38
N GLU A 261 19.98 -4.37 2.11
CA GLU A 261 20.68 -3.76 0.98
C GLU A 261 19.76 -2.73 0.33
N GLN A 262 20.26 -1.52 0.08
CA GLN A 262 19.48 -0.44 -0.51
C GLN A 262 19.58 -0.46 -2.04
N GLN A 263 18.43 -0.31 -2.70
CA GLN A 263 18.36 -0.05 -4.13
C GLN A 263 18.94 1.35 -4.44
N PRO A 264 19.79 1.50 -5.47
CA PRO A 264 20.43 2.78 -5.76
C PRO A 264 19.46 3.94 -6.00
N GLU A 265 18.44 3.71 -6.83
CA GLU A 265 17.48 4.73 -7.23
C GLU A 265 16.09 4.48 -6.60
N PRO A 266 15.45 5.51 -6.04
CA PRO A 266 14.08 5.40 -5.53
C PRO A 266 13.06 5.27 -6.66
N LEU A 267 11.99 4.52 -6.40
CA LEU A 267 10.81 4.48 -7.26
C LEU A 267 10.04 5.80 -7.17
N LEU A 268 9.24 6.14 -8.19
CA LEU A 268 8.29 7.26 -8.15
C LEU A 268 8.90 8.63 -7.77
N ALA A 269 10.19 8.81 -8.00
CA ALA A 269 10.92 10.05 -7.76
C ALA A 269 10.61 11.12 -8.83
N GLU A 270 10.38 10.68 -10.06
CA GLU A 270 9.99 11.55 -11.15
C GLU A 270 8.45 11.68 -11.23
N PRO A 271 7.92 12.89 -11.48
CA PRO A 271 6.52 13.11 -11.80
C PRO A 271 6.00 12.21 -12.93
N GLY A 272 4.80 11.65 -12.76
CA GLY A 272 4.08 10.98 -13.84
C GLY A 272 3.26 11.96 -14.70
N THR A 273 2.45 11.41 -15.59
CA THR A 273 1.60 12.15 -16.54
C THR A 273 0.11 12.17 -16.15
N GLY A 274 -0.33 11.27 -15.28
CA GLY A 274 -1.72 11.22 -14.80
C GLY A 274 -2.13 12.51 -14.10
N GLU A 275 -3.41 12.89 -14.17
CA GLU A 275 -3.92 14.20 -13.71
C GLU A 275 -3.43 14.59 -12.31
N ASP A 276 -3.51 13.64 -11.39
CA ASP A 276 -3.15 13.79 -9.99
C ASP A 276 -1.77 13.18 -9.64
N ASP A 277 -1.02 12.66 -10.61
CA ASP A 277 0.19 11.87 -10.39
C ASP A 277 1.49 12.60 -10.80
N GLN A 278 1.40 13.92 -10.98
CA GLN A 278 2.47 14.78 -11.52
C GLN A 278 3.44 15.34 -10.46
N VAL A 279 3.63 14.59 -9.37
CA VAL A 279 4.53 14.91 -8.27
C VAL A 279 5.16 13.61 -7.75
N ILE A 280 6.10 13.69 -6.81
CA ILE A 280 6.68 12.48 -6.19
C ILE A 280 5.61 11.61 -5.51
N GLY A 281 5.78 10.29 -5.58
CA GLY A 281 4.98 9.35 -4.77
C GLY A 281 5.39 9.40 -3.29
N GLN A 282 4.41 9.24 -2.40
CA GLN A 282 4.58 9.33 -0.94
C GLN A 282 3.87 8.19 -0.22
N HIS A 283 4.39 7.81 0.95
CA HIS A 283 3.92 6.77 1.87
C HIS A 283 3.30 5.52 1.20
N PRO A 284 4.12 4.48 0.97
CA PRO A 284 3.70 3.30 0.23
C PRO A 284 2.95 2.28 1.08
N ASP A 285 2.01 1.58 0.46
CA ASP A 285 1.58 0.23 0.85
C ASP A 285 1.81 -0.71 -0.33
N VAL A 286 1.94 -2.01 -0.04
CA VAL A 286 2.17 -3.03 -1.06
C VAL A 286 1.31 -4.25 -0.80
N VAL A 287 0.58 -4.67 -1.84
CA VAL A 287 -0.16 -5.92 -1.85
C VAL A 287 0.50 -6.88 -2.82
N VAL A 288 0.99 -8.00 -2.29
CA VAL A 288 1.38 -9.16 -3.10
C VAL A 288 0.12 -9.96 -3.42
N SER A 289 -0.15 -10.18 -4.71
CA SER A 289 -1.32 -10.90 -5.17
C SER A 289 -0.95 -11.97 -6.20
N GLY A 290 -0.98 -13.22 -5.74
CA GLY A 290 -0.45 -14.34 -6.52
C GLY A 290 1.05 -14.18 -6.74
N ASP A 291 1.46 -14.10 -8.00
CA ASP A 291 2.84 -13.88 -8.44
C ASP A 291 3.19 -12.41 -8.70
N ARG A 292 2.22 -11.49 -8.57
CA ARG A 292 2.35 -10.06 -8.83
C ARG A 292 2.39 -9.25 -7.55
N ALA A 293 2.86 -8.01 -7.62
CA ALA A 293 2.84 -7.08 -6.51
C ALA A 293 2.41 -5.69 -6.99
N PHE A 294 1.61 -5.00 -6.19
CA PHE A 294 1.08 -3.67 -6.51
C PHE A 294 1.46 -2.70 -5.40
N LEU A 295 2.04 -1.56 -5.78
CA LEU A 295 2.42 -0.49 -4.87
C LEU A 295 1.36 0.60 -4.92
N PHE A 296 0.72 0.83 -3.79
CA PHE A 296 -0.24 1.91 -3.54
C PHE A 296 0.49 3.04 -2.86
N TYR A 297 0.25 4.27 -3.28
CA TYR A 297 0.91 5.46 -2.74
C TYR A 297 0.00 6.65 -2.87
N PHE A 298 0.23 7.70 -2.09
CA PHE A 298 -0.49 8.96 -2.27
C PHE A 298 0.39 10.03 -2.91
N THR A 299 -0.26 11.05 -3.43
CA THR A 299 0.37 12.25 -3.97
C THR A 299 -0.29 13.50 -3.40
N HIS A 300 0.39 14.64 -3.47
CA HIS A 300 -0.20 15.95 -3.26
C HIS A 300 -0.21 16.73 -4.58
N PRO A 301 -1.20 16.54 -5.45
CA PRO A 301 -1.09 16.93 -6.85
C PRO A 301 -0.98 18.44 -7.08
N GLY A 302 -1.46 19.25 -6.14
CA GLY A 302 -1.35 20.71 -6.19
C GLY A 302 0.01 21.24 -5.77
N ARG A 303 0.92 20.40 -5.24
CA ARG A 303 2.29 20.79 -4.85
C ARG A 303 3.22 20.85 -6.06
N ARG A 304 2.83 21.60 -7.10
CA ARG A 304 3.55 21.75 -8.36
C ARG A 304 3.70 23.22 -8.77
N GLY A 305 4.73 23.50 -9.56
CA GLY A 305 4.98 24.83 -10.12
C GLY A 305 5.23 25.92 -9.06
N PRO A 306 4.99 27.20 -9.40
CA PRO A 306 5.23 28.34 -8.51
C PRO A 306 4.42 28.30 -7.20
N ASP A 307 3.29 27.59 -7.22
CA ASP A 307 2.33 27.52 -6.11
C ASP A 307 2.56 26.31 -5.19
N ALA A 308 3.60 25.51 -5.45
CA ALA A 308 3.82 24.25 -4.74
C ALA A 308 3.92 24.37 -3.21
N ARG A 309 4.30 25.56 -2.71
CA ARG A 309 4.48 25.86 -1.28
C ARG A 309 3.32 26.64 -0.66
N LYS A 310 2.25 26.93 -1.41
CA LYS A 310 1.04 27.53 -0.84
C LYS A 310 0.41 26.53 0.14
N ASP A 311 -0.37 27.07 1.07
CA ASP A 311 -1.09 26.27 2.06
C ASP A 311 -2.60 26.47 1.87
N THR A 312 -3.11 25.91 0.78
CA THR A 312 -4.54 25.94 0.43
C THR A 312 -5.06 24.53 0.23
N SER A 313 -6.38 24.34 0.11
CA SER A 313 -6.98 23.03 -0.17
C SER A 313 -6.34 22.34 -1.38
N GLU A 314 -5.90 23.09 -2.40
CA GLU A 314 -5.22 22.55 -3.56
C GLU A 314 -3.86 21.89 -3.22
N GLN A 315 -3.04 22.50 -2.36
CA GLN A 315 -1.74 21.91 -1.95
C GLN A 315 -1.87 20.87 -0.82
N ARG A 316 -2.99 20.89 -0.11
CA ARG A 316 -3.31 19.96 0.97
C ARG A 316 -3.96 18.68 0.47
N ARG A 317 -4.79 18.74 -0.57
CA ARG A 317 -5.51 17.56 -1.07
C ARG A 317 -4.55 16.46 -1.46
N SER A 318 -5.00 15.23 -1.34
CA SER A 318 -4.23 14.06 -1.73
C SER A 318 -5.11 12.99 -2.32
N SER A 319 -4.53 12.23 -3.24
CA SER A 319 -5.18 11.12 -3.91
C SER A 319 -4.27 9.91 -3.94
N ILE A 320 -4.88 8.74 -3.82
CA ILE A 320 -4.19 7.45 -3.89
C ILE A 320 -4.01 7.08 -5.36
N GLN A 321 -2.88 6.46 -5.65
CA GLN A 321 -2.45 5.95 -6.96
C GLN A 321 -2.01 4.49 -6.79
N VAL A 322 -1.85 3.78 -7.91
CA VAL A 322 -1.31 2.42 -7.92
C VAL A 322 -0.44 2.19 -9.15
N VAL A 323 0.64 1.45 -8.94
CA VAL A 323 1.49 0.89 -10.00
C VAL A 323 1.73 -0.60 -9.75
N GLU A 324 1.99 -1.35 -10.80
CA GLU A 324 2.52 -2.70 -10.67
C GLU A 324 4.03 -2.66 -10.44
N LEU A 325 4.50 -3.51 -9.52
CA LEU A 325 5.92 -3.73 -9.28
C LEU A 325 6.41 -4.91 -10.12
N PHE A 326 7.58 -4.71 -10.72
CA PHE A 326 8.36 -5.73 -11.40
C PHE A 326 9.67 -5.94 -10.68
N GLU A 327 10.25 -7.13 -10.82
CA GLU A 327 11.63 -7.37 -10.41
C GLU A 327 12.51 -7.44 -11.66
N GLU A 328 13.44 -6.50 -11.77
CA GLU A 328 14.38 -6.37 -12.88
C GLU A 328 15.80 -6.29 -12.31
N GLU A 329 16.68 -7.17 -12.78
CA GLU A 329 18.07 -7.24 -12.32
C GLU A 329 18.22 -7.39 -10.77
N GLY A 330 17.22 -8.02 -10.14
CA GLY A 330 17.16 -8.24 -8.70
C GLY A 330 16.66 -7.04 -7.88
N TRP A 331 16.17 -5.99 -8.51
CA TRP A 331 15.63 -4.79 -7.87
C TRP A 331 14.19 -4.53 -8.30
N LEU A 332 13.46 -3.71 -7.53
CA LEU A 332 12.10 -3.35 -7.89
C LEU A 332 12.11 -2.24 -8.94
N SER A 333 11.22 -2.35 -9.91
CA SER A 333 10.91 -1.32 -10.89
C SER A 333 9.40 -1.18 -11.09
N CYS A 334 8.97 -0.08 -11.67
CA CYS A 334 7.59 0.16 -12.07
C CYS A 334 7.56 1.14 -13.25
N ASP A 335 6.59 0.98 -14.15
CA ASP A 335 6.23 2.01 -15.11
C ASP A 335 5.06 2.82 -14.56
N ARG A 336 5.35 4.06 -14.17
CA ARG A 336 4.37 4.97 -13.56
C ARG A 336 3.27 5.40 -14.53
N ASP A 337 3.56 5.47 -15.82
CA ASP A 337 2.66 6.01 -16.83
C ASP A 337 1.89 4.93 -17.60
N ALA A 338 2.33 3.67 -17.51
CA ALA A 338 1.55 2.55 -18.01
C ALA A 338 0.19 2.41 -17.29
N PRO A 339 -0.88 2.04 -18.02
CA PRO A 339 -2.12 1.60 -17.40
C PRO A 339 -1.88 0.40 -16.49
N THR A 340 -2.18 0.53 -15.20
CA THR A 340 -2.00 -0.56 -14.24
C THR A 340 -3.21 -1.48 -14.30
N GLN A 341 -2.99 -2.73 -14.74
CA GLN A 341 -4.02 -3.77 -14.74
C GLN A 341 -4.05 -4.45 -13.37
N VAL A 342 -4.77 -3.89 -12.41
CA VAL A 342 -4.79 -4.40 -11.04
C VAL A 342 -5.62 -5.68 -10.96
N ARG A 343 -5.10 -6.64 -10.20
CA ARG A 343 -5.77 -7.90 -9.90
C ARG A 343 -5.44 -8.34 -8.47
N LEU A 344 -6.21 -7.83 -7.53
CA LEU A 344 -6.13 -8.27 -6.14
C LEU A 344 -7.01 -9.51 -5.91
N LEU A 345 -6.39 -10.67 -5.73
CA LEU A 345 -7.01 -11.94 -5.38
C LEU A 345 -7.47 -11.96 -3.91
N PRO A 346 -8.63 -12.56 -3.57
CA PRO A 346 -9.00 -12.84 -2.18
C PRO A 346 -7.86 -13.48 -1.36
N GLN A 347 -7.74 -13.11 -0.07
CA GLN A 347 -6.68 -13.58 0.85
C GLN A 347 -7.22 -14.34 2.08
#